data_AF-A0A662H176-F1
#
_entry.id   AF-A0A662H176-F1
#
_cell.length_a   1.000
_cell.length_b   1.000
_cell.length_c   1.000
_cell.angle_alpha   90.00
_cell.angle_beta   90.00
_cell.angle_gamma   90.00
#
_symmetry.space_group_name_H-M   'P 1'
#
loop_
_entity.id
_entity.type
_entity.pdbx_description
1 polymer ?
#
loop_
_entity_poly.entity_id
_entity_poly.type
_entity_poly.pdbx_seq_one_letter_code
_entity_poly.pdbx_strand_id
1 'polypeptide(L)'
;VIDGEPCRVVEVEKSKPGKHGSAKARIVAIGLFDNVKRSIVVPTDSRVEVPEVSKKLAQVIAVFENTVQLMDLGTYEVYEVPMPVEEEIRSRLSSGTEVEVWDVMGRKKIMRVRGG
;
A
#
# COMPACT_ATOMS: atom_id res chain seq x y z
N VAL A 1 10.63 -2.03 1.80
CA VAL A 1 10.88 -0.93 0.84
C VAL A 1 11.85 -1.46 -0.19
N ILE A 2 11.55 -1.28 -1.47
CA ILE A 2 12.45 -1.65 -2.58
C ILE A 2 12.60 -0.41 -3.45
N ASP A 3 13.84 0.03 -3.67
CA ASP A 3 14.17 1.23 -4.43
C ASP A 3 13.41 2.49 -3.95
N GLY A 4 13.30 2.65 -2.63
CA GLY A 4 12.60 3.79 -2.00
C GLY A 4 11.07 3.70 -2.01
N GLU A 5 10.47 2.70 -2.66
CA GLU A 5 9.01 2.55 -2.72
C GLU A 5 8.51 1.52 -1.69
N PRO A 6 7.49 1.84 -0.88
CA PRO A 6 6.81 0.85 -0.05
C PRO A 6 6.05 -0.12 -0.95
N CYS A 7 6.32 -1.42 -0.81
CA CYS A 7 5.78 -2.45 -1.70
C CYS A 7 5.03 -3.53 -0.91
N ARG A 8 4.01 -4.12 -1.53
CA ARG A 8 3.40 -5.37 -1.08
C ARG A 8 4.15 -6.55 -1.70
N VAL A 9 4.68 -7.44 -0.87
CA VAL A 9 5.28 -8.69 -1.33
C VAL A 9 4.20 -9.58 -1.94
N VAL A 10 4.44 -10.08 -3.15
CA VAL A 10 3.52 -10.96 -3.88
C VAL A 10 4.05 -12.37 -4.02
N GLU A 11 5.37 -12.55 -3.95
CA GLU A 11 6.02 -13.86 -4.11
C GLU A 11 7.38 -13.84 -3.41
N VAL A 12 7.73 -14.99 -2.80
CA VAL A 12 9.04 -15.22 -2.20
C VAL A 12 9.53 -16.62 -2.58
N GLU A 13 10.62 -16.69 -3.32
CA GLU A 13 11.31 -17.94 -3.64
C GLU A 13 12.59 -18.07 -2.83
N LYS A 14 12.91 -19.27 -2.36
CA LYS A 14 14.14 -19.57 -1.63
C LYS A 14 14.99 -20.52 -2.43
N SER A 15 16.30 -20.27 -2.48
CA SER A 15 17.28 -21.14 -3.14
C SER A 15 18.54 -21.28 -2.32
N LYS A 16 19.26 -22.39 -2.48
CA LYS A 16 20.59 -22.60 -1.89
C LYS A 16 21.58 -22.94 -3.02
N PRO A 17 22.28 -21.94 -3.58
CA PRO A 17 23.24 -22.18 -4.65
C PRO A 17 24.48 -22.89 -4.10
N GLY A 18 24.51 -24.21 -4.21
CA GLY A 18 25.65 -25.05 -3.83
C GLY A 18 25.61 -25.58 -2.38
N LYS A 19 26.46 -26.58 -2.11
CA LYS A 19 26.51 -27.30 -0.82
C LYS A 19 26.83 -26.38 0.37
N HIS A 20 27.73 -25.41 0.15
CA HIS A 20 28.21 -24.45 1.16
C HIS A 20 27.73 -23.02 0.93
N GLY A 21 26.89 -22.77 -0.08
CA GLY A 21 26.39 -21.42 -0.36
C GLY A 21 25.35 -20.97 0.66
N SER A 22 25.32 -19.66 0.94
CA SER A 22 24.27 -19.03 1.73
C SER A 22 22.92 -19.18 1.01
N ALA A 23 21.86 -19.44 1.77
CA ALA A 23 20.52 -19.41 1.24
C ALA A 23 20.19 -17.99 0.73
N LYS A 24 19.51 -17.92 -0.41
CA LYS A 24 19.05 -16.68 -1.02
C LYS A 24 17.54 -16.66 -1.09
N ALA A 25 16.95 -15.50 -0.88
CA ALA A 25 15.56 -15.21 -1.14
C ALA A 25 15.45 -14.31 -2.37
N ARG A 26 14.66 -14.73 -3.36
CA ARG A 26 14.12 -13.83 -4.39
C ARG A 26 12.77 -13.35 -3.90
N ILE A 27 12.62 -12.04 -3.72
CA ILE A 27 11.37 -11.40 -3.32
C ILE A 27 10.86 -10.64 -4.54
N VAL A 28 9.59 -10.84 -4.86
CA VAL A 28 8.87 -10.06 -5.86
C VAL A 28 7.78 -9.27 -5.14
N ALA A 29 7.70 -7.98 -5.44
CA ALA A 29 6.76 -7.08 -4.79
C ALA A 29 6.16 -6.10 -5.80
N ILE A 30 5.03 -5.51 -5.46
CA ILE A 30 4.36 -4.47 -6.25
C ILE A 30 4.32 -3.20 -5.40
N GLY A 31 4.76 -2.06 -5.94
CA GLY A 31 4.70 -0.78 -5.26
C GLY A 31 3.27 -0.38 -4.89
N LEU A 32 3.07 0.11 -3.68
CA LEU A 32 1.72 0.38 -3.16
C LEU A 32 1.01 1.51 -3.90
N PHE A 33 1.77 2.48 -4.42
CA PHE A 33 1.21 3.68 -5.03
C PHE A 33 1.47 3.78 -6.53
N ASP A 34 2.59 3.24 -7.02
CA ASP A 34 2.93 3.29 -8.45
C ASP A 34 2.54 2.02 -9.22
N ASN A 35 2.12 0.95 -8.52
CA ASN A 35 1.82 -0.36 -9.09
C ASN A 35 2.96 -0.99 -9.91
N VAL A 36 4.20 -0.53 -9.73
CA VAL A 36 5.35 -1.06 -10.46
C VAL A 36 5.88 -2.32 -9.76
N LYS A 37 6.02 -3.40 -10.54
CA LYS A 37 6.61 -4.66 -10.09
C LYS A 37 8.11 -4.50 -9.88
N ARG A 38 8.60 -4.92 -8.71
CA ARG A 38 10.01 -4.91 -8.31
C ARG A 38 10.45 -6.29 -7.86
N SER A 39 11.73 -6.60 -8.02
CA SER A 39 12.31 -7.83 -7.50
C SER A 39 13.70 -7.61 -6.94
N ILE A 40 13.97 -8.23 -5.78
CA ILE A 40 15.29 -8.25 -5.16
C ILE A 40 15.71 -9.69 -4.90
N VAL A 41 17.02 -9.94 -4.97
CA VAL A 41 17.62 -11.22 -4.55
C VAL A 41 18.65 -10.91 -3.48
N VAL A 42 18.40 -11.37 -2.26
CA VAL A 42 19.27 -11.11 -1.11
C VAL A 42 19.57 -12.41 -0.36
N PRO A 43 20.73 -12.52 0.30
CA PRO A 43 20.94 -13.54 1.33
C PRO A 43 19.81 -13.54 2.36
N THR A 44 19.41 -14.71 2.86
CA THR A 44 18.28 -14.82 3.80
C THR A 44 18.53 -14.16 5.16
N ASP A 45 19.78 -13.86 5.49
CA ASP A 45 20.22 -13.13 6.69
C ASP A 45 20.36 -11.62 6.47
N SER A 46 20.10 -11.12 5.25
CA SER A 46 20.13 -9.69 4.96
C SER A 46 18.97 -8.96 5.63
N ARG A 47 19.25 -7.77 6.17
CA ARG A 47 18.22 -6.86 6.65
C ARG A 47 17.54 -6.18 5.47
N VAL A 48 16.22 -6.04 5.56
CA VAL A 48 15.41 -5.28 4.61
C VAL A 48 14.61 -4.23 5.38
N GLU A 49 14.42 -3.08 4.77
CA GLU A 49 13.59 -2.02 5.35
C GLU A 49 12.11 -2.39 5.22
N VAL A 50 11.35 -2.26 6.31
CA VAL A 50 9.92 -2.52 6.35
C VAL A 50 9.21 -1.19 6.63
N PRO A 51 8.32 -0.71 5.74
CA PRO A 51 7.61 0.53 5.98
C PRO A 51 6.57 0.34 7.09
N GLU A 52 6.40 1.35 7.94
CA GLU A 52 5.27 1.41 8.86
C GLU A 52 3.98 1.71 8.08
N VAL A 53 2.92 0.97 8.38
CA VAL A 53 1.60 1.12 7.74
C VAL A 53 0.59 1.51 8.83
N SER A 54 0.20 2.78 8.85
CA SER A 54 -0.85 3.27 9.74
C SER A 54 -2.20 3.13 9.05
N LYS A 55 -3.13 2.38 9.66
CA LYS A 55 -4.48 2.18 9.14
C LYS A 55 -5.43 3.12 9.86
N LYS A 56 -6.09 3.98 9.09
CA LYS A 56 -7.02 4.99 9.59
C LYS A 56 -8.41 4.75 9.01
N LEU A 57 -9.43 5.19 9.75
CA LEU A 57 -10.79 5.25 9.26
C LEU A 57 -11.06 6.69 8.84
N ALA A 58 -11.67 6.86 7.67
CA ALA A 58 -12.03 8.16 7.16
C ALA A 58 -13.42 8.11 6.50
N GLN A 59 -14.07 9.26 6.41
CA GLN A 59 -15.33 9.42 5.69
C GLN A 59 -15.13 10.27 4.45
N VAL A 60 -15.74 9.87 3.34
CA VAL A 60 -15.75 10.63 2.10
C VAL A 60 -16.60 11.88 2.28
N ILE A 61 -16.02 13.05 2.02
CA ILE A 61 -16.73 14.33 1.97
C ILE A 61 -17.19 14.60 0.54
N ALA A 62 -16.26 14.52 -0.42
CA ALA A 62 -16.52 14.82 -1.82
C ALA A 62 -15.65 13.96 -2.74
N VAL A 63 -16.17 13.68 -3.92
CA VAL A 63 -15.50 12.92 -4.98
C VAL A 63 -15.33 13.87 -6.17
N PHE A 64 -14.07 14.10 -6.57
CA PHE A 64 -13.72 14.91 -7.74
C PHE A 64 -13.26 14.01 -8.90
N GLU A 65 -12.83 14.61 -10.01
CA GLU A 65 -12.38 13.85 -11.18
C GLU A 65 -11.13 12.99 -10.86
N ASN A 66 -10.14 13.60 -10.19
CA ASN A 66 -8.82 12.99 -9.96
C ASN A 66 -8.48 12.75 -8.47
N THR A 67 -9.27 13.32 -7.56
CA THR A 67 -9.04 13.22 -6.10
C THR A 67 -10.32 12.91 -5.35
N VAL A 68 -10.16 12.46 -4.11
CA VAL A 68 -11.23 12.21 -3.15
C VAL A 68 -10.90 13.00 -1.90
N GLN A 69 -11.82 13.85 -1.45
CA GLN A 69 -11.69 14.56 -0.19
C GLN A 69 -12.23 13.69 0.94
N LEU A 70 -11.43 13.51 1.97
CA LEU A 70 -11.70 12.65 3.12
C LEU A 70 -11.59 13.44 4.42
N MET A 71 -12.35 13.02 5.43
CA MET A 71 -12.19 13.43 6.82
C MET A 71 -11.72 12.23 7.64
N ASP A 72 -10.59 12.35 8.35
CA ASP A 72 -10.17 11.35 9.32
C ASP A 72 -11.19 11.25 10.47
N LEU A 73 -11.66 10.04 10.80
CA LEU A 73 -12.63 9.86 11.88
C LEU A 73 -12.00 9.88 13.28
N GLY A 74 -10.69 9.74 13.39
CA GLY A 74 -9.95 9.85 14.65
C GLY A 74 -9.50 11.28 14.95
N THR A 75 -9.04 12.03 13.94
CA THR A 75 -8.48 13.37 14.12
C THR A 75 -9.36 14.50 13.61
N TYR A 76 -10.41 14.21 12.83
CA TYR A 76 -11.24 15.18 12.10
C TYR A 76 -10.46 16.04 11.09
N GLU A 77 -9.22 15.67 10.78
CA GLU A 77 -8.42 16.33 9.75
C GLU A 77 -9.01 16.06 8.37
N VAL A 78 -9.15 17.10 7.56
CA VAL A 78 -9.60 17.00 6.17
C VAL A 78 -8.40 17.01 5.24
N TYR A 79 -8.33 16.03 4.35
CA TYR A 79 -7.26 15.90 3.37
C TYR A 79 -7.77 15.30 2.06
N GLU A 80 -6.98 15.46 1.01
CA GLU A 80 -7.26 14.84 -0.28
C GLU A 80 -6.32 13.66 -0.55
N VAL A 81 -6.85 12.66 -1.22
CA VAL A 81 -6.08 11.52 -1.74
C VAL A 81 -6.35 11.36 -3.23
N PRO A 82 -5.40 10.78 -3.98
CA PRO A 82 -5.64 10.43 -5.38
C PRO A 82 -6.84 9.49 -5.53
N MET A 83 -7.57 9.62 -6.63
CA MET A 83 -8.63 8.68 -7.00
C MET A 83 -8.08 7.24 -7.03
N PRO A 84 -8.73 6.27 -6.36
CA PRO A 84 -8.31 4.88 -6.42
C PRO A 84 -8.33 4.35 -7.86
N VAL A 85 -7.32 3.55 -8.21
CA VAL A 85 -7.24 2.90 -9.52
C VAL A 85 -8.10 1.64 -9.57
N GLU A 86 -8.36 1.06 -8.40
CA GLU A 86 -9.18 -0.13 -8.22
C GLU A 86 -10.66 0.21 -8.40
N GLU A 87 -11.26 -0.24 -9.52
CA GLU A 87 -12.65 0.08 -9.89
C GLU A 87 -13.67 -0.40 -8.84
N GLU A 88 -13.37 -1.50 -8.14
CA GLU A 88 -14.20 -2.01 -7.04
C GLU A 88 -14.32 -1.05 -5.85
N ILE A 89 -13.28 -0.22 -5.64
CA ILE A 89 -13.29 0.84 -4.63
C ILE A 89 -13.98 2.06 -5.23
N ARG A 90 -13.53 2.48 -6.41
CA ARG A 90 -13.97 3.71 -7.08
C ARG A 90 -15.49 3.77 -7.27
N SER A 91 -16.08 2.69 -7.75
CA SER A 91 -17.53 2.58 -8.02
C SER A 91 -18.41 2.69 -6.76
N ARG A 92 -17.83 2.54 -5.57
CA ARG A 92 -18.52 2.59 -4.28
C ARG A 92 -18.28 3.89 -3.51
N LEU A 93 -17.48 4.80 -4.06
CA LEU A 93 -17.21 6.09 -3.42
C LEU A 93 -18.37 7.06 -3.63
N SER A 94 -18.94 7.52 -2.53
CA SER A 94 -19.92 8.59 -2.49
C SER A 94 -19.77 9.39 -1.20
N SER A 95 -20.29 10.61 -1.16
CA SER A 95 -20.34 11.39 0.08
C SER A 95 -20.96 10.57 1.22
N GLY A 96 -20.33 10.58 2.38
CA GLY A 96 -20.75 9.81 3.56
C GLY A 96 -20.20 8.40 3.64
N THR A 97 -19.64 7.84 2.55
CA THR A 97 -19.04 6.50 2.55
C THR A 97 -17.83 6.46 3.51
N GLU A 98 -17.79 5.48 4.40
CA GLU A 98 -16.62 5.22 5.24
C GLU A 98 -15.61 4.35 4.51
N VAL A 99 -14.32 4.66 4.68
CA VAL A 99 -13.21 3.98 4.02
C VAL A 99 -12.09 3.69 5.00
N GLU A 100 -11.36 2.60 4.74
CA GLU A 100 -10.05 2.36 5.38
C GLU A 100 -8.96 2.98 4.51
N VAL A 101 -8.19 3.88 5.10
CA VAL A 101 -7.06 4.58 4.47
C VAL A 101 -5.78 4.06 5.10
N TRP A 102 -4.79 3.73 4.26
CA TRP A 102 -3.44 3.46 4.74
C TRP A 102 -2.59 4.71 4.55
N ASP A 103 -1.93 5.14 5.62
CA ASP A 103 -0.86 6.13 5.61
C ASP A 103 0.48 5.39 5.71
N VAL A 104 1.26 5.47 4.64
CA VAL A 104 2.53 4.76 4.49
C VAL A 104 3.57 5.77 4.03
N MET A 105 4.56 6.05 4.89
CA MET A 105 5.62 7.02 4.61
C MET A 105 5.06 8.42 4.23
N GLY A 106 3.98 8.85 4.89
CA GLY A 106 3.33 10.14 4.66
C GLY A 106 2.38 10.19 3.46
N ARG A 107 2.29 9.11 2.68
CA ARG A 107 1.40 8.99 1.52
C ARG A 107 0.16 8.21 1.92
N LYS A 108 -1.00 8.70 1.51
CA LYS A 108 -2.30 8.12 1.88
C LYS A 108 -2.96 7.44 0.68
N LYS A 109 -3.51 6.25 0.88
CA LYS A 109 -4.25 5.48 -0.14
C LYS A 109 -5.50 4.87 0.46
N ILE A 110 -6.65 5.01 -0.22
CA ILE A 110 -7.87 4.29 0.12
C ILE A 110 -7.66 2.82 -0.23
N MET A 111 -7.81 1.93 0.76
CA MET A 111 -7.59 0.50 0.56
C MET A 111 -8.88 -0.29 0.42
N ARG A 112 -9.98 0.20 1.00
CA ARG A 112 -11.31 -0.41 0.86
C ARG A 112 -12.40 0.50 1.40
N VAL A 113 -13.62 0.27 0.94
CA VAL A 113 -14.84 0.80 1.55
C VAL A 113 -15.22 -0.05 2.77
N ARG A 114 -15.59 0.61 3.87
CA ARG A 114 -16.14 0.00 5.10
C ARG A 114 -17.66 0.08 5.01
N GLY A 115 -18.34 -1.06 5.22
CA GLY A 115 -19.80 -1.13 5.14
C GLY A 115 -20.29 -1.37 3.70
N GLY A 116 -20.86 -2.55 3.51
CA GLY A 116 -21.40 -3.11 2.28
C GLY A 116 -21.52 -4.61 2.45
#